data_AF-A0A6A6XGC2-F1
#
_entry.id   AF-A0A6A6XGC2-F1
#
_cell.length_a   1.000
_cell.length_b   1.000
_cell.length_c   1.000
_cell.angle_alpha   90.00
_cell.angle_beta   90.00
_cell.angle_gamma   90.00
#
_symmetry.space_group_name_H-M   'P 1'
#
loop_
_entity.id
_entity.type
_entity.pdbx_description
1 polymer ?
#
loop_
_entity_poly.entity_id
_entity_poly.type
_entity_poly.pdbx_seq_one_letter_code
_entity_poly.pdbx_strand_id
1 'polypeptide(L)'
;MSATIAKASLLTLPAELRLAILSHVLIQPPNVSFKPSNSKTLPHLKGLELDPNYSSSTHLEILLTCRQFQDDFTGLAFRRTTFHITDMFSPFATLLQPLSNHHIQNLRRIVVVAGARQFRDMVHWVKWPFNMEELQLESLTIAMHTSTHWHYPSDFTSDMVGLLRRLQNVKVLRFVLNRANVKGFFKTWYNRLIGLMLKEDHFQRYDAPGAPIKEKTWWIWSYDENARLFELLAQKPKPVMNEADYMEMVKPWVERLVADMETEEEDTDPRARNGWG
;
A
#
# COMPACT_ATOMS: atom_id res chain seq x y z
N MET A 1 -50.02 -29.29 25.46
CA MET A 1 -48.61 -28.86 25.55
C MET A 1 -48.35 -27.93 24.37
N SER A 2 -48.21 -26.63 24.64
CA SER A 2 -48.03 -25.63 23.58
C SER A 2 -46.55 -25.63 23.17
N ALA A 3 -46.25 -25.97 21.92
CA ALA A 3 -44.90 -25.88 21.39
C ALA A 3 -44.54 -24.39 21.28
N THR A 4 -43.64 -23.93 22.15
CA THR A 4 -43.04 -22.60 22.04
C THR A 4 -42.24 -22.55 20.74
N ILE A 5 -42.79 -21.87 19.74
CA ILE A 5 -42.09 -21.57 18.50
C ILE A 5 -40.89 -20.70 18.88
N ALA A 6 -39.68 -21.27 18.82
CA ALA A 6 -38.46 -20.53 19.05
C ALA A 6 -38.40 -19.36 18.08
N LYS A 7 -38.31 -18.14 18.62
CA LYS A 7 -38.30 -16.91 17.82
C LYS A 7 -37.02 -16.90 16.99
N ALA A 8 -37.17 -16.95 15.67
CA ALA A 8 -36.03 -16.89 14.75
C ALA A 8 -35.21 -15.62 15.05
N SER A 9 -33.93 -15.81 15.31
CA SER A 9 -32.97 -14.73 15.55
C SER A 9 -31.69 -14.98 14.76
N LEU A 10 -30.85 -13.96 14.60
CA LEU A 10 -29.58 -14.13 13.90
C LEU A 10 -28.73 -15.23 14.54
N LEU A 11 -28.73 -15.35 15.88
CA LEU A 11 -27.96 -16.36 16.61
C LEU A 11 -28.47 -17.80 16.43
N THR A 12 -29.72 -17.97 15.98
CA THR A 12 -30.27 -19.31 15.67
C THR A 12 -29.90 -19.78 14.26
N LEU A 13 -29.25 -18.94 13.45
CA LEU A 13 -28.77 -19.33 12.12
C LEU A 13 -27.45 -20.13 12.22
N PRO A 14 -27.21 -21.07 11.28
CA PRO A 14 -25.90 -21.70 11.09
C PRO A 14 -24.78 -20.66 10.91
N ALA A 15 -23.58 -20.99 11.41
CA ALA A 15 -22.43 -20.10 11.38
C ALA A 15 -22.11 -19.56 9.97
N GLU A 16 -22.29 -20.39 8.95
CA GLU A 16 -22.07 -20.04 7.54
C GLU A 16 -22.99 -18.92 7.08
N LEU A 17 -24.29 -19.00 7.41
CA LEU A 17 -25.25 -17.95 7.06
C LEU A 17 -24.96 -16.67 7.84
N ARG A 18 -24.56 -16.79 9.10
CA ARG A 18 -24.19 -15.64 9.93
C ARG A 18 -22.95 -14.93 9.35
N LEU A 19 -21.93 -15.69 8.97
CA LEU A 19 -20.73 -15.16 8.29
C LEU A 19 -21.06 -14.52 6.95
N ALA A 20 -21.94 -15.13 6.15
CA ALA A 20 -22.37 -14.57 4.87
C ALA A 20 -23.06 -13.20 5.07
N ILE A 21 -24.00 -13.10 6.01
CA ILE A 21 -24.67 -11.82 6.35
C ILE A 21 -23.64 -10.78 6.78
N LEU A 22 -22.76 -11.14 7.72
CA LEU A 22 -21.73 -10.24 8.23
C LEU A 22 -20.73 -9.80 7.15
N SER A 23 -20.46 -10.66 6.17
CA SER A 23 -19.57 -10.31 5.06
C SER A 23 -20.11 -9.16 4.21
N HIS A 24 -21.43 -8.97 4.17
CA HIS A 24 -22.08 -7.84 3.51
C HIS A 24 -22.09 -6.57 4.38
N VAL A 25 -22.23 -6.72 5.70
CA VAL A 25 -22.22 -5.59 6.65
C VAL A 25 -20.82 -4.97 6.77
N LEU A 26 -19.78 -5.80 6.73
CA LEU A 26 -18.40 -5.38 6.91
C LEU A 26 -17.72 -4.87 5.62
N ILE A 27 -18.48 -4.63 4.54
CA ILE A 27 -17.91 -4.10 3.30
C ILE A 27 -17.47 -2.65 3.55
N GLN A 28 -16.16 -2.42 3.43
CA GLN A 28 -15.61 -1.07 3.39
C GLN A 28 -15.50 -0.59 1.93
N PRO A 29 -15.95 0.64 1.61
CA PRO A 29 -15.72 1.22 0.30
C PRO A 29 -14.22 1.41 0.04
N PRO A 30 -13.79 1.52 -1.23
CA PRO A 30 -12.43 1.92 -1.55
C PRO A 30 -12.08 3.24 -0.87
N ASN A 31 -10.86 3.33 -0.34
CA ASN A 31 -10.36 4.53 0.33
C ASN A 31 -11.23 5.02 1.51
N VAL A 32 -11.95 4.13 2.21
CA VAL A 32 -12.82 4.46 3.37
C VAL A 32 -12.12 5.33 4.44
N SER A 33 -10.80 5.18 4.55
CA SER A 33 -9.95 5.91 5.48
C SER A 33 -9.51 7.29 5.00
N PHE A 34 -9.91 7.69 3.81
CA PHE A 34 -9.53 8.94 3.19
C PHE A 34 -10.79 9.72 2.81
N LYS A 35 -10.68 11.04 2.92
CA LYS A 35 -11.65 11.98 2.37
C LYS A 35 -11.04 12.72 1.19
N PRO A 36 -11.86 13.13 0.21
CA PRO A 36 -11.39 14.02 -0.84
C PRO A 36 -11.05 15.39 -0.25
N SER A 37 -9.81 15.83 -0.42
CA SER A 37 -9.38 17.18 -0.14
C SER A 37 -9.61 18.02 -1.41
N ASN A 38 -10.57 18.93 -1.34
CA ASN A 38 -10.96 19.78 -2.46
C ASN A 38 -10.66 21.24 -2.12
N SER A 39 -9.38 21.58 -1.95
CA SER A 39 -8.99 22.98 -1.82
C SER A 39 -9.12 23.68 -3.18
N LYS A 40 -10.08 24.61 -3.29
CA LYS A 40 -10.24 25.46 -4.48
C LYS A 40 -9.13 26.50 -4.62
N THR A 41 -8.52 26.89 -3.49
CA THR A 41 -7.52 27.97 -3.42
C THR A 41 -6.08 27.47 -3.51
N LEU A 42 -5.82 26.20 -3.15
CA LEU A 42 -4.49 25.60 -3.17
C LEU A 42 -4.54 24.29 -3.96
N PRO A 43 -4.35 24.33 -5.30
CA PRO A 43 -4.47 23.16 -6.17
C PRO A 43 -3.55 21.99 -5.80
N HIS A 44 -2.38 22.27 -5.20
CA HIS A 44 -1.44 21.25 -4.71
C HIS A 44 -1.95 20.49 -3.47
N LEU A 45 -3.00 21.00 -2.80
CA LEU A 45 -3.66 20.32 -1.68
C LEU A 45 -4.86 19.48 -2.12
N LYS A 46 -5.12 19.35 -3.44
CA LYS A 46 -6.13 18.44 -3.95
C LYS A 46 -5.66 16.99 -3.83
N GLY A 47 -6.58 16.06 -3.63
CA GLY A 47 -6.27 14.62 -3.56
C GLY A 47 -6.97 13.91 -2.42
N LEU A 48 -6.47 12.74 -2.07
CA LEU A 48 -6.90 12.02 -0.87
C LEU A 48 -6.14 12.53 0.36
N GLU A 49 -6.89 12.77 1.43
CA GLU A 49 -6.38 13.12 2.76
C GLU A 49 -6.89 12.09 3.76
N LEU A 50 -6.05 11.67 4.70
CA LEU A 50 -6.50 10.79 5.78
C LEU A 50 -7.67 11.43 6.52
N ASP A 51 -8.75 10.66 6.71
CA ASP A 51 -9.88 11.15 7.47
C ASP A 51 -9.56 11.05 8.97
N PRO A 52 -9.43 12.18 9.70
CA PRO A 52 -9.17 12.16 11.13
C PRO A 52 -10.31 11.54 11.94
N ASN A 53 -11.52 11.43 11.37
CA ASN A 53 -12.66 10.80 12.02
C ASN A 53 -12.75 9.30 11.76
N TYR A 54 -11.93 8.76 10.85
CA TYR A 54 -11.89 7.33 10.62
C TYR A 54 -11.24 6.62 11.82
N SER A 55 -11.87 5.55 12.28
CA SER A 55 -11.33 4.69 13.32
C SER A 55 -11.58 3.24 12.94
N SER A 56 -10.55 2.40 12.99
CA SER A 56 -10.72 0.96 12.76
C SER A 56 -11.65 0.34 13.81
N SER A 57 -11.71 0.91 15.01
CA SER A 57 -12.55 0.39 16.10
C SER A 57 -14.03 0.46 15.77
N THR A 58 -14.51 1.48 15.04
CA THR A 58 -15.93 1.60 14.68
C THR A 58 -16.39 0.46 13.75
N HIS A 59 -15.47 -0.08 12.96
CA HIS A 59 -15.73 -1.25 12.12
C HIS A 59 -15.62 -2.59 12.85
N LEU A 60 -15.07 -2.58 14.07
CA LEU A 60 -14.96 -3.75 14.95
C LEU A 60 -16.04 -3.77 16.05
N GLU A 61 -16.85 -2.71 16.20
CA GLU A 61 -17.90 -2.59 17.21
C GLU A 61 -18.88 -3.77 17.21
N ILE A 62 -19.12 -4.38 16.06
CA ILE A 62 -19.99 -5.56 15.96
C ILE A 62 -19.52 -6.73 16.82
N LEU A 63 -18.20 -6.85 17.06
CA LEU A 63 -17.61 -7.88 17.93
C LEU A 63 -17.97 -7.67 19.40
N LEU A 64 -18.39 -6.46 19.80
CA LEU A 64 -18.77 -6.13 21.17
C LEU A 64 -20.22 -6.53 21.49
N THR A 65 -20.99 -6.99 20.49
CA THR A 65 -22.41 -7.33 20.66
C THR A 65 -22.62 -8.45 21.67
N CYS A 66 -21.90 -9.57 21.52
CA CYS A 66 -21.90 -10.70 22.45
C CYS A 66 -20.71 -11.63 22.19
N ARG A 67 -20.46 -12.59 23.10
CA ARG A 67 -19.36 -13.56 22.97
C ARG A 67 -19.42 -14.36 21.65
N GLN A 68 -20.61 -14.79 21.25
CA GLN A 68 -20.77 -15.54 19.99
C GLN A 68 -20.33 -14.71 18.77
N PHE A 69 -20.62 -13.41 18.75
CA PHE A 69 -20.17 -12.52 17.67
C PHE A 69 -18.66 -12.34 17.68
N GLN A 70 -18.08 -12.17 18.88
CA GLN A 70 -16.64 -12.09 19.04
C GLN A 70 -15.96 -13.36 18.50
N ASP A 71 -16.42 -14.54 18.92
CA ASP A 71 -15.80 -15.82 18.56
C ASP A 71 -15.94 -16.11 17.06
N ASP A 72 -17.12 -15.89 16.48
CA ASP A 72 -17.36 -16.26 15.08
C ASP A 72 -16.82 -15.25 14.09
N PHE A 73 -16.84 -13.95 14.41
CA PHE A 73 -16.62 -12.91 13.43
C PHE A 73 -15.27 -12.21 13.54
N THR A 74 -14.48 -12.46 14.59
CA THR A 74 -13.16 -11.80 14.76
C THR A 74 -12.30 -11.92 13.51
N GLY A 75 -12.16 -13.13 12.95
CA GLY A 75 -11.35 -13.33 11.75
C GLY A 75 -11.87 -12.54 10.54
N LEU A 76 -13.18 -12.53 10.31
CA LEU A 76 -13.81 -11.81 9.20
C LEU A 76 -13.71 -10.29 9.37
N ALA A 77 -13.98 -9.78 10.58
CA ALA A 77 -13.93 -8.36 10.92
C ALA A 77 -12.52 -7.79 10.74
N PHE A 78 -11.49 -8.49 11.22
CA PHE A 78 -10.09 -8.09 11.00
C PHE A 78 -9.69 -8.13 9.52
N ARG A 79 -10.16 -9.12 8.74
CA ARG A 79 -9.86 -9.18 7.30
C ARG A 79 -10.49 -8.05 6.50
N ARG A 80 -11.66 -7.58 6.91
CA ARG A 80 -12.43 -6.56 6.17
C ARG A 80 -12.10 -5.14 6.59
N THR A 81 -11.59 -4.96 7.81
CA THR A 81 -11.27 -3.66 8.38
C THR A 81 -9.90 -3.16 7.89
N THR A 82 -9.84 -1.88 7.53
CA THR A 82 -8.59 -1.17 7.24
C THR A 82 -8.01 -0.61 8.54
N PHE A 83 -6.77 -0.98 8.85
CA PHE A 83 -6.07 -0.58 10.09
C PHE A 83 -5.12 0.60 9.86
N HIS A 84 -5.11 1.56 10.78
CA HIS A 84 -4.26 2.74 10.71
C HIS A 84 -3.08 2.62 11.65
N ILE A 85 -1.91 2.96 11.14
CA ILE A 85 -0.69 3.11 11.91
C ILE A 85 -0.23 4.55 11.71
N THR A 86 -0.57 5.40 12.67
CA THR A 86 -0.20 6.83 12.70
C THR A 86 0.98 7.12 13.62
N ASP A 87 1.49 6.11 14.33
CA ASP A 87 2.69 6.25 15.15
C ASP A 87 3.93 6.41 14.27
N MET A 88 4.57 7.57 14.40
CA MET A 88 5.74 7.99 13.64
C MET A 88 7.06 7.75 14.38
N PHE A 89 7.01 7.18 15.59
CA PHE A 89 8.13 7.08 16.51
C PHE A 89 8.54 5.65 16.81
N SER A 90 7.62 4.70 16.77
CA SER A 90 7.94 3.29 16.97
C SER A 90 8.39 2.61 15.67
N PRO A 91 9.35 1.67 15.71
CA PRO A 91 9.66 0.81 14.58
C PRO A 91 8.44 -0.01 14.16
N PHE A 92 8.30 -0.32 12.87
CA PHE A 92 7.13 -1.05 12.40
C PHE A 92 6.94 -2.42 13.06
N ALA A 93 8.04 -3.13 13.31
CA ALA A 93 8.01 -4.46 13.90
C ALA A 93 7.42 -4.46 15.33
N THR A 94 7.49 -3.33 16.06
CA THR A 94 6.97 -3.25 17.43
C THR A 94 5.48 -2.87 17.46
N LEU A 95 4.96 -2.24 16.42
CA LEU A 95 3.59 -1.71 16.38
C LEU A 95 2.52 -2.80 16.43
N LEU A 96 2.84 -4.00 15.93
CA LEU A 96 1.90 -5.14 15.92
C LEU A 96 2.15 -6.14 17.05
N GLN A 97 3.17 -5.94 17.90
CA GLN A 97 3.47 -6.84 19.02
C GLN A 97 2.32 -7.06 20.02
N PRO A 98 1.43 -6.07 20.29
CA PRO A 98 0.30 -6.29 21.18
C PRO A 98 -0.76 -7.26 20.61
N LEU A 99 -0.73 -7.53 19.30
CA LEU A 99 -1.71 -8.40 18.66
C LEU A 99 -1.30 -9.86 18.77
N SER A 100 -2.27 -10.74 18.99
CA SER A 100 -2.06 -12.18 18.89
C SER A 100 -1.79 -12.58 17.44
N ASN A 101 -1.09 -13.70 17.24
CA ASN A 101 -0.77 -14.21 15.90
C ASN A 101 -2.02 -14.42 15.03
N HIS A 102 -3.13 -14.87 15.63
CA HIS A 102 -4.40 -15.03 14.92
C HIS A 102 -4.94 -13.69 14.40
N HIS A 103 -4.80 -12.59 15.14
CA HIS A 103 -5.18 -11.27 14.64
C HIS A 103 -4.27 -10.81 13.50
N ILE A 104 -2.94 -10.96 13.65
CA ILE A 104 -1.95 -10.59 12.63
C ILE A 104 -2.23 -11.33 11.32
N GLN A 105 -2.46 -12.64 11.38
CA GLN A 105 -2.78 -13.47 10.22
C GLN A 105 -4.09 -13.08 9.52
N ASN A 106 -4.97 -12.32 10.18
CA ASN A 106 -6.22 -11.84 9.62
C ASN A 106 -6.15 -10.38 9.16
N LEU A 107 -5.07 -9.64 9.41
CA LEU A 107 -4.88 -8.30 8.86
C LEU A 107 -4.69 -8.38 7.35
N ARG A 108 -5.51 -7.64 6.59
CA ARG A 108 -5.44 -7.59 5.11
C ARG A 108 -5.17 -6.20 4.57
N ARG A 109 -5.52 -5.15 5.32
CA ARG A 109 -5.49 -3.77 4.84
C ARG A 109 -4.89 -2.87 5.90
N ILE A 110 -3.72 -2.31 5.61
CA ILE A 110 -3.02 -1.42 6.52
C ILE A 110 -2.72 -0.11 5.81
N VAL A 111 -3.02 0.99 6.47
CA VAL A 111 -2.60 2.33 6.09
C VAL A 111 -1.58 2.81 7.11
N VAL A 112 -0.42 3.20 6.63
CA VAL A 112 0.70 3.68 7.42
C VAL A 112 0.96 5.13 7.07
N VAL A 113 1.08 5.99 8.08
CA VAL A 113 1.64 7.33 7.89
C VAL A 113 3.16 7.22 7.84
N ALA A 114 3.79 7.76 6.80
CA ALA A 114 5.23 7.64 6.60
C ALA A 114 5.92 8.98 6.34
N GLY A 115 7.03 9.19 7.04
CA GLY A 115 8.01 10.23 6.79
C GLY A 115 9.40 9.61 6.61
N ALA A 116 10.45 10.42 6.64
CA ALA A 116 11.82 9.96 6.38
C ALA A 116 12.25 8.79 7.30
N ARG A 117 11.79 8.77 8.55
CA ARG A 117 12.09 7.69 9.48
C ARG A 117 11.45 6.36 9.07
N GLN A 118 10.18 6.39 8.70
CA GLN A 118 9.44 5.21 8.26
C GLN A 118 10.00 4.69 6.94
N PHE A 119 10.35 5.58 6.00
CA PHE A 119 11.04 5.17 4.78
C PHE A 119 12.34 4.44 5.10
N ARG A 120 13.20 4.97 5.98
CA ARG A 120 14.41 4.26 6.44
C ARG A 120 14.10 2.90 7.06
N ASP A 121 13.07 2.80 7.89
CA ASP A 121 12.68 1.53 8.51
C ASP A 121 12.19 0.50 7.46
N MET A 122 11.43 0.94 6.45
CA MET A 122 10.98 0.10 5.35
C MET A 122 12.14 -0.52 4.56
N VAL A 123 13.24 0.21 4.38
CA VAL A 123 14.44 -0.30 3.70
C VAL A 123 15.02 -1.53 4.40
N HIS A 124 14.83 -1.67 5.71
CA HIS A 124 15.30 -2.82 6.48
C HIS A 124 14.34 -4.02 6.42
N TRP A 125 13.23 -3.93 5.67
CA TRP A 125 12.41 -5.10 5.40
C TRP A 125 13.15 -6.05 4.45
N VAL A 126 13.35 -7.27 4.90
CA VAL A 126 14.08 -8.32 4.17
C VAL A 126 13.21 -8.88 3.06
N LYS A 127 11.97 -9.27 3.38
CA LYS A 127 11.08 -9.97 2.44
C LYS A 127 9.62 -9.61 2.62
N TRP A 128 9.16 -9.43 3.85
CA TRP A 128 7.75 -9.24 4.18
C TRP A 128 7.52 -7.86 4.80
N PRO A 129 6.31 -7.30 4.69
CA PRO A 129 5.97 -6.07 5.39
C PRO A 129 6.25 -6.22 6.88
N PHE A 130 6.94 -5.23 7.45
CA PHE A 130 7.33 -5.21 8.87
C PHE A 130 8.21 -6.40 9.32
N ASN A 131 8.81 -7.13 8.37
CA ASN A 131 9.53 -8.39 8.62
C ASN A 131 8.66 -9.50 9.26
N MET A 132 7.35 -9.51 8.98
CA MET A 132 6.40 -10.51 9.49
C MET A 132 5.84 -11.38 8.36
N GLU A 133 6.14 -12.68 8.35
CA GLU A 133 5.69 -13.60 7.29
C GLU A 133 4.17 -13.80 7.32
N GLU A 134 3.59 -13.81 8.51
CA GLU A 134 2.16 -14.02 8.76
C GLU A 134 1.30 -12.90 8.16
N LEU A 135 1.91 -11.74 7.90
CA LEU A 135 1.23 -10.57 7.40
C LEU A 135 1.03 -10.63 5.88
N GLN A 136 -0.10 -11.21 5.48
CA GLN A 136 -0.53 -11.33 4.09
C GLN A 136 -1.52 -10.22 3.73
N LEU A 137 -1.03 -9.12 3.18
CA LEU A 137 -1.82 -7.93 2.89
C LEU A 137 -2.46 -7.98 1.49
N GLU A 138 -3.77 -7.72 1.45
CA GLU A 138 -4.45 -7.30 0.22
C GLU A 138 -4.00 -5.89 -0.19
N SER A 139 -3.82 -4.98 0.77
CA SER A 139 -3.36 -3.63 0.51
C SER A 139 -2.50 -3.09 1.64
N LEU A 140 -1.34 -2.54 1.26
CA LEU A 140 -0.50 -1.70 2.10
C LEU A 140 -0.51 -0.30 1.51
N THR A 141 -1.00 0.68 2.25
CA THR A 141 -1.02 2.08 1.81
C THR A 141 -0.07 2.91 2.65
N ILE A 142 0.83 3.62 1.99
CA ILE A 142 1.79 4.55 2.57
C ILE A 142 1.24 5.96 2.33
N ALA A 143 0.65 6.56 3.35
CA ALA A 143 0.22 7.94 3.33
C ALA A 143 1.39 8.83 3.77
N MET A 144 1.79 9.78 2.93
CA MET A 144 2.86 10.71 3.30
C MET A 144 2.46 11.53 4.53
N HIS A 145 3.36 11.71 5.48
CA HIS A 145 3.08 12.47 6.69
C HIS A 145 2.76 13.93 6.35
N THR A 146 1.60 14.43 6.80
CA THR A 146 1.20 15.82 6.60
C THR A 146 1.99 16.71 7.56
N SER A 147 2.96 17.47 7.04
CA SER A 147 3.75 18.40 7.85
C SER A 147 4.09 19.68 7.09
N THR A 148 4.49 20.71 7.84
CA THR A 148 5.01 21.96 7.27
C THR A 148 6.39 21.80 6.62
N HIS A 149 7.07 20.67 6.85
CA HIS A 149 8.39 20.40 6.31
C HIS A 149 8.29 19.73 4.94
N TRP A 150 9.29 19.99 4.11
CA TRP A 150 9.45 19.30 2.83
C TRP A 150 9.92 17.86 3.04
N HIS A 151 9.24 16.94 2.39
CA HIS A 151 9.60 15.54 2.28
C HIS A 151 10.45 15.33 1.01
N TYR A 152 11.50 14.52 1.15
CA TYR A 152 12.44 14.18 0.07
C TYR A 152 12.35 12.67 -0.20
N PRO A 153 11.22 12.17 -0.73
CA PRO A 153 11.08 10.73 -0.98
C PRO A 153 12.04 10.24 -2.06
N SER A 154 12.55 11.15 -2.90
CA SER A 154 13.63 10.90 -3.87
C SER A 154 14.86 10.26 -3.24
N ASP A 155 15.19 10.64 -2.00
CA ASP A 155 16.40 10.17 -1.29
C ASP A 155 16.33 8.67 -0.98
N PHE A 156 15.14 8.07 -1.01
CA PHE A 156 14.90 6.66 -0.72
C PHE A 156 14.60 5.83 -1.98
N THR A 157 14.69 6.42 -3.18
CA THR A 157 14.23 5.76 -4.42
C THR A 157 14.99 4.47 -4.68
N SER A 158 16.33 4.49 -4.61
CA SER A 158 17.17 3.30 -4.82
C SER A 158 16.84 2.18 -3.83
N ASP A 159 16.75 2.53 -2.55
CA ASP A 159 16.44 1.56 -1.50
C ASP A 159 15.01 0.99 -1.65
N MET A 160 14.07 1.83 -2.07
CA MET A 160 12.69 1.42 -2.35
C MET A 160 12.64 0.44 -3.53
N VAL A 161 13.38 0.68 -4.62
CA VAL A 161 13.48 -0.28 -5.72
C VAL A 161 14.07 -1.61 -5.24
N GLY A 162 15.13 -1.56 -4.43
CA GLY A 162 15.69 -2.75 -3.79
C GLY A 162 14.65 -3.49 -2.95
N LEU A 163 13.82 -2.78 -2.19
CA LEU A 163 12.72 -3.36 -1.41
C LEU A 163 11.67 -3.99 -2.32
N LEU A 164 11.21 -3.30 -3.36
CA LEU A 164 10.17 -3.77 -4.27
C LEU A 164 10.55 -5.07 -4.97
N ARG A 165 11.83 -5.27 -5.30
CA ARG A 165 12.33 -6.52 -5.91
C ARG A 165 12.18 -7.75 -5.00
N ARG A 166 12.21 -7.58 -3.68
CA ARG A 166 12.18 -8.67 -2.69
C ARG A 166 10.87 -8.76 -1.91
N LEU A 167 10.10 -7.67 -1.84
CA LEU A 167 8.86 -7.56 -1.09
C LEU A 167 7.82 -8.58 -1.59
N GLN A 168 7.29 -9.35 -0.65
CA GLN A 168 6.28 -10.37 -0.84
C GLN A 168 5.13 -10.16 0.16
N ASN A 169 4.08 -10.95 0.01
CA ASN A 169 2.89 -10.92 0.88
C ASN A 169 2.12 -9.59 0.85
N VAL A 170 2.28 -8.78 -0.20
CA VAL A 170 1.49 -7.58 -0.46
C VAL A 170 0.92 -7.66 -1.87
N LYS A 171 -0.40 -7.64 -2.02
CA LYS A 171 -1.04 -7.66 -3.35
C LYS A 171 -1.06 -6.28 -4.00
N VAL A 172 -1.32 -5.23 -3.24
CA VAL A 172 -1.35 -3.83 -3.71
C VAL A 172 -0.57 -2.96 -2.74
N LEU A 173 0.46 -2.28 -3.23
CA LEU A 173 1.17 -1.24 -2.51
C LEU A 173 0.75 0.12 -3.06
N ARG A 174 0.35 1.04 -2.18
CA ARG A 174 -0.16 2.37 -2.56
C ARG A 174 0.64 3.46 -1.90
N PHE A 175 0.82 4.57 -2.58
CA PHE A 175 1.40 5.78 -2.01
C PHE A 175 0.44 6.95 -2.22
N VAL A 176 0.04 7.61 -1.14
CA VAL A 176 -0.91 8.74 -1.14
C VAL A 176 -0.18 10.01 -0.70
N LEU A 177 -0.30 11.09 -1.48
CA LEU A 177 0.33 12.38 -1.15
C LEU A 177 -0.13 12.94 0.20
N ASN A 178 -1.39 12.71 0.59
CA ASN A 178 -1.93 13.06 1.91
C ASN A 178 -1.58 14.50 2.36
N ARG A 179 -1.74 15.46 1.44
CA ARG A 179 -1.42 16.89 1.64
C ARG A 179 0.02 17.18 2.12
N ALA A 180 0.94 16.23 1.98
CA ALA A 180 2.32 16.44 2.35
C ALA A 180 3.01 17.37 1.34
N ASN A 181 3.95 18.18 1.83
CA ASN A 181 4.83 18.98 0.99
C ASN A 181 5.95 18.08 0.46
N VAL A 182 5.90 17.69 -0.82
CA VAL A 182 6.92 16.84 -1.44
C VAL A 182 7.80 17.68 -2.36
N LYS A 183 9.11 17.71 -2.08
CA LYS A 183 10.06 18.44 -2.91
C LYS A 183 10.21 17.73 -4.26
N GLY A 184 10.21 18.52 -5.33
CA GLY A 184 10.29 18.01 -6.70
C GLY A 184 9.06 17.25 -7.15
N PHE A 185 7.89 17.50 -6.53
CA PHE A 185 6.57 16.97 -6.87
C PHE A 185 6.39 15.45 -6.70
N PHE A 186 5.16 15.07 -6.32
CA PHE A 186 4.81 13.67 -6.07
C PHE A 186 4.82 12.81 -7.34
N LYS A 187 4.35 13.36 -8.46
CA LYS A 187 4.30 12.66 -9.76
C LYS A 187 5.69 12.40 -10.34
N THR A 188 6.58 13.38 -10.27
CA THR A 188 7.99 13.23 -10.64
C THR A 188 8.69 12.16 -9.79
N TRP A 189 8.44 12.11 -8.47
CA TRP A 189 8.97 11.01 -7.66
C TRP A 189 8.45 9.64 -8.13
N TYR A 190 7.15 9.52 -8.41
CA TYR A 190 6.56 8.32 -9.00
C TYR A 190 7.27 7.93 -10.31
N ASN A 191 7.44 8.85 -11.25
CA ASN A 191 8.08 8.58 -12.53
C ASN A 191 9.55 8.13 -12.36
N ARG A 192 10.30 8.77 -11.44
CA ARG A 192 11.66 8.34 -11.10
C ARG A 192 11.72 6.95 -10.50
N LEU A 193 10.78 6.61 -9.61
CA LEU A 193 10.69 5.28 -9.01
C LEU A 193 10.47 4.22 -10.10
N ILE A 194 9.50 4.45 -11.00
CA ILE A 194 9.21 3.53 -12.11
C ILE A 194 10.40 3.41 -13.06
N GLY A 195 11.04 4.53 -13.43
CA GLY A 195 12.23 4.53 -14.28
C GLY A 195 13.37 3.72 -13.67
N LEU A 196 13.63 3.90 -12.37
CA LEU A 196 14.66 3.15 -11.67
C LEU A 196 14.30 1.66 -11.51
N MET A 197 13.01 1.32 -11.31
CA MET A 197 12.55 -0.07 -11.32
C MET A 197 12.86 -0.77 -12.65
N LEU A 198 12.64 -0.09 -13.77
CA LEU A 198 12.92 -0.61 -15.11
C LEU A 198 14.42 -0.76 -15.37
N LYS A 199 15.22 0.27 -15.02
CA LYS A 199 16.69 0.25 -15.16
C LYS A 199 17.32 -0.87 -14.32
N GLU A 200 16.92 -0.97 -13.05
CA GLU A 200 17.43 -2.00 -12.15
C GLU A 200 17.01 -3.41 -12.58
N ASP A 201 15.78 -3.59 -13.08
CA ASP A 201 15.37 -4.91 -13.57
C ASP A 201 16.14 -5.36 -14.81
N HIS A 202 16.42 -4.45 -15.75
CA HIS A 202 17.30 -4.74 -16.88
C HIS A 202 18.72 -5.12 -16.41
N PHE A 203 19.35 -4.28 -15.59
CA PHE A 203 20.69 -4.52 -15.06
C PHE A 203 20.79 -5.89 -14.37
N GLN A 204 19.85 -6.22 -13.49
CA GLN A 204 19.87 -7.49 -12.74
C GLN A 204 19.63 -8.72 -13.62
N ARG A 205 19.02 -8.56 -14.79
CA ARG A 205 18.75 -9.65 -15.74
C ARG A 205 19.90 -9.92 -16.70
N TYR A 206 20.67 -8.90 -17.06
CA TYR A 206 21.64 -8.98 -18.17
C TYR A 206 23.07 -8.56 -17.80
N ASP A 207 23.23 -7.56 -16.93
CA ASP A 207 24.52 -6.92 -16.67
C ASP A 207 25.14 -7.29 -15.32
N ALA A 208 24.31 -7.69 -14.36
CA ALA A 208 24.75 -7.99 -13.00
C ALA A 208 25.66 -9.24 -12.96
N PRO A 209 26.69 -9.26 -12.10
CA PRO A 209 27.47 -10.46 -11.85
C PRO A 209 26.57 -11.61 -11.38
N GLY A 210 26.56 -12.73 -12.12
CA GLY A 210 25.68 -13.87 -11.81
C GLY A 210 24.24 -13.73 -12.33
N ALA A 211 24.00 -12.81 -13.27
CA ALA A 211 22.75 -12.74 -14.01
C ALA A 211 22.37 -14.08 -14.68
N PRO A 212 21.06 -14.41 -14.78
CA PRO A 212 19.91 -13.55 -14.45
C PRO A 212 19.48 -13.63 -12.98
N ILE A 213 19.37 -12.48 -12.32
CA ILE A 213 18.85 -12.35 -10.95
C ILE A 213 17.38 -11.88 -11.01
N LYS A 214 16.46 -12.82 -10.82
CA LYS A 214 15.02 -12.53 -10.86
C LYS A 214 14.53 -11.85 -9.58
N GLU A 215 13.71 -10.84 -9.76
CA GLU A 215 12.84 -10.32 -8.69
C GLU A 215 11.88 -11.39 -8.17
N LYS A 216 11.42 -11.21 -6.93
CA LYS A 216 10.41 -12.07 -6.30
C LYS A 216 8.99 -11.65 -6.65
N THR A 217 8.78 -10.37 -6.93
CA THR A 217 7.50 -9.78 -7.30
C THR A 217 7.74 -8.76 -8.40
N TRP A 218 6.99 -8.87 -9.51
CA TRP A 218 6.90 -7.79 -10.50
C TRP A 218 5.74 -6.87 -10.13
N TRP A 219 5.83 -5.59 -10.44
CA TRP A 219 4.80 -4.61 -10.09
C TRP A 219 4.29 -3.92 -11.35
N ILE A 220 2.97 -3.95 -11.55
CA ILE A 220 2.30 -3.09 -12.53
C ILE A 220 1.89 -1.81 -11.83
N TRP A 221 2.09 -0.67 -12.46
CA TRP A 221 1.86 0.63 -11.84
C TRP A 221 0.77 1.45 -12.51
N SER A 222 0.19 2.36 -11.73
CA SER A 222 -0.74 3.38 -12.21
C SER A 222 -0.70 4.61 -11.32
N TYR A 223 -0.93 5.78 -11.91
CA TYR A 223 -1.05 7.06 -11.21
C TYR A 223 -2.45 7.63 -11.38
N ASP A 224 -3.05 8.08 -10.29
CA ASP A 224 -4.31 8.83 -10.26
C ASP A 224 -4.03 10.29 -9.89
N GLU A 225 -4.14 11.16 -10.89
CA GLU A 225 -3.90 12.60 -10.75
C GLU A 225 -4.92 13.29 -9.83
N ASN A 226 -6.16 12.82 -9.83
CA ASN A 226 -7.22 13.41 -9.02
C ASN A 226 -7.08 13.01 -7.56
N ALA A 227 -6.72 11.75 -7.29
CA ALA A 227 -6.48 11.26 -5.94
C ALA A 227 -5.09 11.62 -5.41
N ARG A 228 -4.15 12.06 -6.27
CA ARG A 228 -2.71 12.20 -5.97
C ARG A 228 -2.17 10.94 -5.29
N LEU A 229 -2.42 9.82 -5.97
CA LEU A 229 -2.16 8.46 -5.52
C LEU A 229 -1.45 7.71 -6.63
N PHE A 230 -0.51 6.84 -6.29
CA PHE A 230 -0.08 5.80 -7.22
C PHE A 230 -0.11 4.42 -6.58
N GLU A 231 -0.40 3.43 -7.42
CA GLU A 231 -0.56 2.04 -7.02
C GLU A 231 0.47 1.18 -7.73
N LEU A 232 0.94 0.17 -7.01
CA LEU A 232 1.77 -0.92 -7.49
C LEU A 232 1.01 -2.22 -7.22
N LEU A 233 0.57 -2.88 -8.29
CA LEU A 233 -0.13 -4.16 -8.25
C LEU A 233 0.86 -5.31 -8.44
N ALA A 234 0.93 -6.20 -7.46
CA ALA A 234 1.82 -7.35 -7.49
C ALA A 234 1.44 -8.34 -8.59
N GLN A 235 2.44 -8.81 -9.32
CA GLN A 235 2.36 -9.81 -10.38
C GLN A 235 3.48 -10.84 -10.22
N LYS A 236 3.33 -11.96 -10.93
CA LYS A 236 4.40 -12.94 -11.02
C LYS A 236 5.61 -12.31 -11.73
N PRO A 237 6.85 -12.62 -11.29
CA PRO A 237 8.06 -12.15 -11.96
C PRO A 237 8.07 -12.52 -13.44
N LYS A 238 8.56 -11.59 -14.28
CA LYS A 238 8.66 -11.82 -15.73
C LYS A 238 9.57 -13.03 -16.01
N PRO A 239 9.29 -13.83 -17.06
CA PRO A 239 10.14 -14.96 -17.41
C PRO A 239 11.56 -14.50 -17.79
N VAL A 240 12.51 -15.44 -17.81
CA VAL A 240 13.84 -15.19 -18.34
C VAL A 240 13.75 -15.33 -19.85
N MET A 241 14.27 -14.35 -20.57
CA MET A 241 14.30 -14.30 -22.03
C MET A 241 15.58 -13.59 -22.47
N ASN A 242 15.92 -13.68 -23.76
CA ASN A 242 17.04 -12.90 -24.29
C ASN A 242 16.74 -11.40 -24.20
N GLU A 243 17.79 -10.59 -24.25
CA GLU A 243 17.68 -9.15 -24.05
C GLU A 243 16.81 -8.47 -25.12
N ALA A 244 16.92 -8.86 -26.39
CA ALA A 244 16.14 -8.26 -27.47
C ALA A 244 14.62 -8.43 -27.27
N ASP A 245 14.18 -9.64 -26.92
CA ASP A 245 12.77 -9.93 -26.62
C ASP A 245 12.31 -9.18 -25.36
N TYR A 246 13.19 -9.05 -24.36
CA TYR A 246 12.89 -8.28 -23.15
C TYR A 246 12.69 -6.80 -23.47
N MET A 247 13.58 -6.21 -24.27
CA MET A 247 13.50 -4.81 -24.67
C MET A 247 12.21 -4.52 -25.44
N GLU A 248 11.80 -5.41 -26.34
CA GLU A 248 10.53 -5.28 -27.06
C GLU A 248 9.31 -5.39 -26.11
N MET A 249 9.37 -6.28 -25.11
CA MET A 249 8.33 -6.41 -24.09
C MET A 249 8.19 -5.15 -23.20
N VAL A 250 9.30 -4.53 -22.79
CA VAL A 250 9.26 -3.35 -21.88
C VAL A 250 9.11 -2.03 -22.61
N LYS A 251 9.36 -1.98 -23.93
CA LYS A 251 9.28 -0.77 -24.75
C LYS A 251 7.99 0.05 -24.56
N PRO A 252 6.77 -0.54 -24.57
CA PRO A 252 5.54 0.24 -24.35
C PRO A 252 5.48 0.94 -22.98
N TRP A 253 6.13 0.35 -21.97
CA TRP A 253 6.21 0.93 -20.62
C TRP A 253 7.19 2.10 -20.57
N VAL A 254 8.33 1.96 -21.26
CA VAL A 254 9.33 3.03 -21.37
C VAL A 254 8.76 4.21 -22.16
N GLU A 255 8.11 3.96 -23.30
CA GLU A 255 7.48 5.01 -24.12
C GLU A 255 6.42 5.78 -23.33
N ARG A 256 5.56 5.07 -22.58
CA ARG A 256 4.59 5.70 -21.69
C ARG A 256 5.26 6.56 -20.61
N LEU A 257 6.32 6.05 -19.98
CA LEU A 257 7.04 6.79 -18.94
C LEU A 257 7.68 8.07 -19.51
N VAL A 258 8.29 8.00 -20.69
CA VAL A 258 8.88 9.17 -21.37
C VAL A 258 7.80 10.21 -21.66
N ALA A 259 6.65 9.80 -22.20
CA ALA A 259 5.52 10.70 -22.45
C ALA A 259 4.99 11.33 -21.15
N ASP A 260 4.89 10.55 -20.06
CA ASP A 260 4.46 11.06 -18.76
C ASP A 260 5.47 12.10 -18.22
N MET A 261 6.77 11.88 -18.41
CA MET A 261 7.85 12.79 -18.00
C MET A 261 7.91 14.09 -18.81
N GLU A 262 7.58 14.06 -20.10
CA GLU A 262 7.54 15.25 -20.96
C GLU A 262 6.47 16.26 -20.51
N THR A 263 5.45 15.79 -19.79
CA THR A 263 4.37 16.62 -19.24
C THR A 263 4.60 17.10 -17.80
N GLU A 264 5.76 16.78 -17.21
CA GLU A 264 6.08 17.19 -15.85
C GLU A 264 6.37 18.69 -15.72
N GLU A 265 5.98 19.26 -14.58
CA GLU A 265 6.39 20.61 -14.20
C GLU A 265 7.91 20.65 -13.98
N GLU A 266 8.60 21.61 -14.60
CA GLU A 266 10.06 21.72 -14.52
C GLU A 266 10.48 22.13 -13.09
N ASP A 267 11.08 21.21 -12.33
CA ASP A 267 11.70 21.55 -11.05
C ASP A 267 13.00 22.31 -11.28
N THR A 268 13.03 23.56 -10.82
CA THR A 268 14.22 24.43 -10.84
C THR A 268 15.40 23.92 -10.00
N ASP A 269 15.20 22.91 -9.13
CA ASP A 269 16.26 22.32 -8.33
C ASP A 269 17.15 21.35 -9.15
N PRO A 270 18.46 21.62 -9.31
CA PRO A 270 19.34 20.75 -10.10
C PRO A 270 19.48 19.33 -9.53
N ARG A 271 19.23 19.11 -8.22
CA ARG A 271 19.23 17.76 -7.62
C ARG A 271 18.09 16.89 -8.13
N ALA A 272 17.03 17.49 -8.66
CA ALA A 272 15.93 16.81 -9.33
C ALA A 272 16.40 16.03 -10.58
N ARG A 273 17.52 16.41 -11.19
CA ARG A 273 17.98 15.85 -12.48
C ARG A 273 18.97 14.69 -12.34
N ASN A 274 19.48 14.42 -11.14
CA ASN A 274 20.63 13.54 -10.92
C ASN A 274 20.32 12.01 -10.94
N GLY A 275 19.19 11.58 -11.51
CA GLY A 275 18.82 10.16 -11.62
C GLY A 275 19.27 9.45 -12.91
N TRP A 276 19.87 10.19 -13.85
CA TRP A 276 20.20 9.71 -15.20
C TRP A 276 21.70 9.64 -15.49
N GLY A 277 22.51 9.49 -14.43
CA GLY A 277 23.93 9.12 -14.52
C GLY A 277 24.13 7.61 -14.57
#